data_AF-A0A6I6GQM6-F1
#
_entry.id   AF-A0A6I6GQM6-F1
#
_cell.length_a   1.000
_cell.length_b   1.000
_cell.length_c   1.000
_cell.angle_alpha   90.00
_cell.angle_beta   90.00
_cell.angle_gamma   90.00
#
_symmetry.space_group_name_H-M   'P 1'
#
loop_
_entity.id
_entity.type
_entity.pdbx_description
1 polymer ?
#
loop_
_entity_poly.entity_id
_entity_poly.type
_entity_poly.pdbx_seq_one_letter_code
_entity_poly.pdbx_strand_id
1 'polypeptide(L)'
;MKRLLPILTLLMLATLWLGCSKELSTETGAKPPGNNAEGILDGAPGACANIELQGVYGQRIDSDTSHYILVDVNFSKAGDYIIQTDTINGLFFADTGSVSSTGVAQLKLQAFGAPLNPGTFNYNVRFKNSMCSFTLDVYQVVTATGTDYFPTTANSWWNYISNDPAAGPADTVRSIATGTTLTQALTGKAYDVFRDVYLTGSVVDSSYYRKTPGDYFSFGDLDVFGGTDLPVEGEWVFLKETVNVGASWNSAEYVAVLAGQPVKMRLKMELIGKNVDVNVGNKIFRNVMQVRTTVQFQLTAAAPFTDSLSLESWYAKGIGLINVMAPSPYYGYRLQQFVVN
;
A
#
# COMPACT_ATOMS: atom_id res chain seq x y z
N MET A 1 -45.16 34.62 70.43
CA MET A 1 -44.38 35.85 70.70
C MET A 1 -42.91 35.58 70.41
N LYS A 2 -42.23 36.55 69.76
CA LYS A 2 -40.80 36.61 69.38
C LYS A 2 -40.44 35.73 68.17
N ARG A 3 -40.49 36.25 66.92
CA ARG A 3 -39.54 37.16 66.23
C ARG A 3 -38.09 36.64 66.24
N LEU A 4 -37.60 36.20 65.08
CA LEU A 4 -36.27 36.52 64.52
C LEU A 4 -36.21 36.04 63.06
N LEU A 5 -35.94 36.99 62.15
CA LEU A 5 -35.74 36.88 60.70
C LEU A 5 -34.21 37.03 60.43
N PRO A 6 -33.71 37.05 59.17
CA PRO A 6 -33.15 35.97 58.37
C PRO A 6 -31.63 36.13 58.10
N ILE A 7 -30.87 35.04 57.94
CA ILE A 7 -29.53 35.08 57.32
C ILE A 7 -29.38 33.83 56.43
N LEU A 8 -30.03 33.85 55.25
CA LEU A 8 -29.79 32.82 54.23
C LEU A 8 -30.01 33.37 52.82
N THR A 9 -29.46 34.55 52.55
CA THR A 9 -29.39 35.16 51.20
C THR A 9 -28.00 35.75 50.98
N LEU A 10 -26.99 34.90 51.08
CA LEU A 10 -25.65 35.16 50.54
C LEU A 10 -24.97 33.83 50.16
N LEU A 11 -25.73 32.93 49.53
CA LEU A 11 -25.23 31.65 49.02
C LEU A 11 -25.36 31.59 47.48
N MET A 12 -24.94 32.67 46.81
CA MET A 12 -25.01 32.76 45.35
C MET A 12 -23.93 33.66 44.73
N LEU A 13 -22.71 33.69 45.29
CA LEU A 13 -21.57 34.34 44.63
C LEU A 13 -20.19 33.94 45.21
N ALA A 14 -19.76 32.69 44.99
CA ALA A 14 -18.40 32.16 45.17
C ALA A 14 -18.55 30.62 45.10
N THR A 15 -18.03 29.81 44.19
CA THR A 15 -16.87 29.87 43.30
C THR A 15 -17.06 28.66 42.36
N LEU A 16 -17.54 28.89 41.13
CA LEU A 16 -17.27 28.00 40.02
C LEU A 16 -15.85 28.33 39.56
N TRP A 17 -14.84 27.60 40.05
CA TRP A 17 -13.53 27.41 39.41
C TRP A 17 -13.05 26.01 39.81
N LEU A 18 -13.60 24.98 39.19
CA LEU A 18 -12.87 23.71 39.03
C LEU A 18 -11.90 23.91 37.86
N GLY A 19 -10.83 24.66 38.14
CA GLY A 19 -9.65 24.68 37.31
C GLY A 19 -8.94 23.33 37.41
N CYS A 20 -8.38 22.88 36.29
CA CYS A 20 -7.48 21.73 36.22
C CYS A 20 -6.34 21.95 37.22
N SER A 21 -6.29 21.19 38.32
CA SER A 21 -5.08 21.13 39.14
C SER A 21 -4.01 20.44 38.30
N LYS A 22 -3.01 21.21 37.88
CA LYS A 22 -1.76 20.62 37.42
C LYS A 22 -1.12 19.99 38.65
N GLU A 23 -1.25 18.67 38.77
CA GLU A 23 -0.59 17.91 39.83
C GLU A 23 0.93 18.12 39.69
N LEU A 24 1.52 18.78 40.69
CA LEU A 24 2.96 18.97 40.75
C LEU A 24 3.56 17.69 41.35
N SER A 25 4.16 16.84 40.51
CA SER A 25 5.03 15.77 41.01
C SER A 25 6.20 16.42 41.74
N THR A 26 6.32 16.20 43.04
CA THR A 26 7.56 16.49 43.78
C THR A 26 8.58 15.44 43.40
N GLU A 27 9.35 15.71 42.33
CA GLU A 27 10.58 14.98 42.03
C GLU A 27 11.60 15.27 43.15
N THR A 28 11.73 14.35 44.11
CA THR A 28 12.87 14.32 45.04
C THR A 28 14.13 14.01 44.25
N GLY A 29 14.69 15.08 43.66
CA GLY A 29 15.84 15.04 42.78
C GLY A 29 15.78 16.18 41.77
N ALA A 30 15.77 17.43 42.24
CA ALA A 30 15.91 18.58 41.36
C ALA A 30 17.23 18.47 40.59
N LYS A 31 17.13 18.01 39.34
CA LYS A 31 18.24 18.03 38.39
C LYS A 31 18.66 19.49 38.23
N PRO A 32 19.95 19.84 38.41
CA PRO A 32 20.39 21.22 38.29
C PRO A 32 19.93 21.80 36.94
N PRO A 33 19.50 23.08 36.89
CA PRO A 33 19.26 23.77 35.63
C PRO A 33 20.50 23.64 34.74
N GLY A 34 20.38 22.99 33.58
CA GLY A 34 21.49 22.83 32.62
C GLY A 34 22.10 21.43 32.46
N ASN A 35 21.48 20.35 32.97
CA ASN A 35 21.90 18.98 32.63
C ASN A 35 21.42 18.56 31.23
N ASN A 36 21.87 19.27 30.19
CA ASN A 36 21.62 18.93 28.80
C ASN A 36 22.60 17.85 28.34
N ALA A 37 22.10 16.78 27.73
CA ALA A 37 22.93 15.71 27.18
C ALA A 37 23.88 16.26 26.10
N GLU A 38 25.12 15.79 26.06
CA GLU A 38 26.10 16.14 25.00
C GLU A 38 26.44 14.88 24.22
N GLY A 39 26.78 15.04 22.94
CA GLY A 39 27.02 13.93 22.04
C GLY A 39 27.09 14.35 20.58
N ILE A 40 27.34 13.38 19.71
CA ILE A 40 27.48 13.55 18.27
C ILE A 40 26.57 12.53 17.57
N LEU A 41 25.83 12.96 16.55
CA LEU A 41 25.05 12.08 15.68
C LEU A 41 26.00 11.16 14.90
N ASP A 42 25.67 9.89 14.83
CA ASP A 42 26.50 8.96 14.07
C ASP A 42 26.46 9.30 12.56
N GLY A 43 27.64 9.47 11.95
CA GLY A 43 27.79 9.94 10.56
C GLY A 43 27.86 11.46 10.36
N ALA A 44 27.77 12.28 11.41
CA ALA A 44 27.94 13.74 11.29
C ALA A 44 29.36 14.13 10.79
N PRO A 45 29.52 15.19 9.96
CA PRO A 45 28.51 16.12 9.45
C PRO A 45 27.81 15.67 8.15
N GLY A 46 28.02 14.42 7.71
CA GLY A 46 27.59 13.89 6.41
C GLY A 46 26.21 13.23 6.44
N ALA A 47 26.11 12.05 5.82
CA ALA A 47 24.92 11.21 5.92
C ALA A 47 24.91 10.50 7.28
N CYS A 48 23.74 10.42 7.92
CA CYS A 48 23.59 9.67 9.16
C CYS A 48 23.88 8.18 8.91
N ALA A 49 24.69 7.54 9.75
CA ALA A 49 25.22 6.19 9.47
C ALA A 49 24.16 5.08 9.58
N ASN A 50 23.26 5.16 10.56
CA ASN A 50 22.25 4.13 10.85
C ASN A 50 20.85 4.77 11.00
N ILE A 51 20.23 5.15 9.88
CA ILE A 51 18.84 5.59 9.88
C ILE A 51 17.94 4.42 9.50
N GLU A 52 17.01 4.06 10.38
CA GLU A 52 15.91 3.16 10.05
C GLU A 52 14.62 3.98 9.90
N LEU A 53 14.08 4.02 8.69
CA LEU A 53 12.81 4.68 8.41
C LEU A 53 11.64 3.70 8.57
N GLN A 54 10.64 4.07 9.36
CA GLN A 54 9.42 3.31 9.58
C GLN A 54 8.21 4.12 9.11
N GLY A 55 7.25 3.42 8.48
CA GLY A 55 6.04 4.00 7.89
C GLY A 55 6.14 4.24 6.38
N VAL A 56 4.99 4.46 5.74
CA VAL A 56 4.86 4.82 4.32
C VAL A 56 4.34 6.24 4.24
N TYR A 57 5.14 7.15 3.67
CA TYR A 57 4.83 8.58 3.66
C TYR A 57 4.13 8.95 2.36
N GLY A 58 2.82 9.18 2.43
CA GLY A 58 2.01 9.60 1.28
C GLY A 58 1.77 11.10 1.24
N GLN A 59 1.69 11.65 0.03
CA GLN A 59 1.23 13.02 -0.18
C GLN A 59 -0.11 13.27 0.52
N ARG A 60 -0.17 14.32 1.35
CA ARG A 60 -1.33 14.79 2.12
C ARG A 60 -1.91 13.72 3.05
N ILE A 61 -1.09 12.77 3.46
CA ILE A 61 -1.42 11.84 4.53
C ILE A 61 -0.75 12.35 5.80
N ASP A 62 -1.55 12.60 6.84
CA ASP A 62 -1.02 12.94 8.16
C ASP A 62 -0.21 11.78 8.72
N SER A 63 0.95 12.10 9.29
CA SER A 63 1.76 11.13 10.01
C SER A 63 1.15 10.82 11.38
N ASP A 64 1.35 9.58 11.80
CA ASP A 64 0.91 9.05 13.10
C ASP A 64 2.06 8.35 13.84
N THR A 65 1.76 7.61 14.90
CA THR A 65 2.78 6.92 15.72
C THR A 65 3.51 5.78 15.00
N SER A 66 3.02 5.32 13.85
CA SER A 66 3.70 4.34 12.99
C SER A 66 4.76 4.96 12.08
N HIS A 67 4.78 6.30 11.98
CA HIS A 67 5.72 7.07 11.17
C HIS A 67 6.84 7.62 12.06
N TYR A 68 8.03 7.05 11.96
CA TYR A 68 9.19 7.50 12.73
C TYR A 68 10.50 7.12 12.06
N ILE A 69 11.59 7.72 12.54
CA ILE A 69 12.95 7.28 12.25
C ILE A 69 13.65 6.83 13.54
N LEU A 70 14.54 5.85 13.42
CA LEU A 70 15.52 5.52 14.45
C LEU A 70 16.86 6.14 14.09
N VAL A 71 17.48 6.85 15.04
CA VAL A 71 18.73 7.59 14.85
C VAL A 71 19.69 7.29 15.99
N ASP A 72 20.93 6.97 15.65
CA ASP A 72 21.99 6.75 16.64
C ASP A 72 22.69 8.06 17.04
N VAL A 73 22.82 8.27 18.35
CA VAL A 73 23.58 9.36 18.96
C VAL A 73 24.63 8.78 19.90
N ASN A 74 25.89 9.18 19.73
CA ASN A 74 26.95 8.86 20.68
C ASN A 74 27.03 9.94 21.75
N PHE A 75 26.46 9.67 22.92
CA PHE A 75 26.41 10.60 24.04
C PHE A 75 27.74 10.66 24.81
N SER A 76 28.33 11.85 24.92
CA SER A 76 29.49 12.15 25.78
C SER A 76 29.10 12.60 27.18
N LYS A 77 27.84 12.98 27.41
CA LYS A 77 27.32 13.41 28.71
C LYS A 77 25.84 13.05 28.86
N ALA A 78 25.49 12.46 30.00
CA ALA A 78 24.12 12.19 30.39
C ALA A 78 23.32 13.50 30.60
N GLY A 79 22.02 13.49 30.32
CA GLY A 79 21.20 14.69 30.41
C GLY A 79 19.89 14.61 29.64
N ASP A 80 19.17 15.73 29.61
CA ASP A 80 17.95 15.87 28.79
C ASP A 80 18.35 16.26 27.37
N TYR A 81 17.61 15.78 26.39
CA TYR A 81 17.86 16.05 24.99
C TYR A 81 16.60 16.54 24.28
N ILE A 82 16.84 17.35 23.25
CA ILE A 82 15.88 17.68 22.20
C ILE A 82 16.61 17.36 20.90
N ILE A 83 15.99 16.55 20.07
CA ILE A 83 16.50 16.18 18.76
C ILE A 83 15.37 16.34 17.74
N GLN A 84 15.67 16.96 16.61
CA GLN A 84 14.66 17.20 15.59
C GLN A 84 15.30 17.35 14.22
N THR A 85 14.48 17.23 13.17
CA THR A 85 14.87 17.58 11.81
C THR A 85 14.46 19.00 11.45
N ASP A 86 14.97 19.48 10.31
CA ASP A 86 14.33 20.59 9.60
C ASP A 86 12.88 20.21 9.21
N THR A 87 12.00 21.20 9.07
CA THR A 87 10.66 21.00 8.49
C THR A 87 10.73 21.16 6.98
N ILE A 88 10.54 20.06 6.25
CA ILE A 88 10.64 20.03 4.79
C ILE A 88 9.36 19.38 4.26
N ASN A 89 8.82 19.94 3.17
CA ASN A 89 7.63 19.41 2.53
C ASN A 89 6.43 19.21 3.50
N GLY A 90 6.30 20.03 4.55
CA GLY A 90 5.20 19.94 5.52
C GLY A 90 5.35 18.85 6.60
N LEU A 91 6.50 18.18 6.66
CA LEU A 91 6.81 17.13 7.63
C LEU A 91 8.09 17.47 8.40
N PHE A 92 8.19 17.03 9.66
CA PHE A 92 9.44 16.99 10.42
C PHE A 92 9.43 15.81 11.40
N PHE A 93 10.60 15.43 11.91
CA PHE A 93 10.76 14.40 12.93
C PHE A 93 11.31 15.02 14.20
N ALA A 94 10.82 14.58 15.36
CA ALA A 94 11.31 15.09 16.65
C ALA A 94 11.19 14.04 17.77
N ASP A 95 12.08 14.18 18.75
CA ASP A 95 11.98 13.49 20.04
C ASP A 95 12.56 14.38 21.16
N THR A 96 12.05 14.18 22.37
CA THR A 96 12.54 14.81 23.59
C THR A 96 12.55 13.80 24.71
N GLY A 97 13.63 13.76 25.48
CA GLY A 97 13.76 12.79 26.56
C GLY A 97 14.99 13.02 27.41
N SER A 98 15.43 11.97 28.10
CA SER A 98 16.64 11.99 28.92
C SER A 98 17.46 10.71 28.73
N VAL A 99 18.78 10.86 28.74
CA VAL A 99 19.73 9.74 28.73
C VAL A 99 20.51 9.72 30.05
N SER A 100 20.59 8.55 30.69
CA SER A 100 21.22 8.37 32.01
C SER A 100 22.69 7.94 31.94
N SER A 101 23.17 7.53 30.77
CA SER A 101 24.54 7.05 30.54
C SER A 101 25.14 7.62 29.26
N THR A 102 26.46 7.62 29.18
CA THR A 102 27.22 7.93 27.95
C THR A 102 27.29 6.71 27.03
N GLY A 103 27.68 6.92 25.78
CA GLY A 103 27.81 5.89 24.74
C GLY A 103 26.75 6.02 23.65
N VAL A 104 26.75 5.08 22.71
CA VAL A 104 25.78 5.04 21.62
C VAL A 104 24.41 4.66 22.16
N ALA A 105 23.40 5.45 21.82
CA ALA A 105 22.01 5.13 22.07
C ALA A 105 21.17 5.44 20.82
N GLN A 106 20.19 4.58 20.55
CA GLN A 106 19.25 4.73 19.46
C GLN A 106 18.02 5.50 19.95
N LEU A 107 17.70 6.60 19.29
CA LEU A 107 16.56 7.45 19.59
C LEU A 107 15.47 7.26 18.55
N LYS A 108 14.19 7.29 18.99
CA LYS A 108 13.02 7.17 18.12
C LYS A 108 12.39 8.55 17.92
N LEU A 109 12.56 9.12 16.73
CA LEU A 109 11.97 10.41 16.39
C LEU A 109 10.66 10.20 15.64
N GLN A 110 9.55 10.60 16.27
CA GLN A 110 8.24 10.53 15.65
C GLN A 110 8.10 11.60 14.55
N ALA A 111 7.43 11.23 13.45
CA ALA A 111 7.07 12.16 12.39
C ALA A 111 5.82 12.98 12.74
N PHE A 112 5.85 14.27 12.41
CA PHE A 112 4.75 15.21 12.61
C PHE A 112 4.45 15.97 11.32
N GLY A 113 3.16 16.16 11.04
CA GLY A 113 2.67 16.84 9.85
C GLY A 113 2.30 15.89 8.70
N ALA A 114 2.12 16.46 7.51
CA ALA A 114 1.73 15.75 6.31
C ALA A 114 2.60 16.19 5.12
N PRO A 115 3.20 15.24 4.38
CA PRO A 115 3.98 15.56 3.19
C PRO A 115 3.13 16.29 2.13
N LEU A 116 3.59 17.41 1.57
CA LEU A 116 2.78 18.20 0.63
C LEU A 116 2.84 17.71 -0.82
N ASN A 117 4.02 17.27 -1.26
CA ASN A 117 4.28 16.84 -2.63
C ASN A 117 5.02 15.49 -2.67
N PRO A 118 4.79 14.64 -3.69
CA PRO A 118 5.56 13.43 -3.87
C PRO A 118 6.99 13.77 -4.34
N GLY A 119 7.93 12.88 -4.04
CA GLY A 119 9.34 13.02 -4.39
C GLY A 119 10.27 12.61 -3.26
N THR A 120 11.57 12.71 -3.51
CA THR A 120 12.62 12.42 -2.52
C THR A 120 13.10 13.72 -1.89
N PHE A 121 13.07 13.78 -0.56
CA PHE A 121 13.42 14.97 0.21
C PHE A 121 14.57 14.66 1.16
N ASN A 122 15.55 15.57 1.25
CA ASN A 122 16.69 15.43 2.17
C ASN A 122 16.41 16.20 3.46
N TYR A 123 16.47 15.52 4.61
CA TYR A 123 16.27 16.07 5.94
C TYR A 123 17.59 16.09 6.72
N ASN A 124 17.86 17.20 7.41
CA ASN A 124 18.96 17.27 8.37
C ASN A 124 18.44 16.98 9.78
N VAL A 125 18.98 15.96 10.45
CA VAL A 125 18.79 15.73 11.88
C VAL A 125 19.73 16.64 12.64
N ARG A 126 19.24 17.34 13.66
CA ARG A 126 20.00 18.25 14.51
C ARG A 126 19.94 17.81 15.96
N PHE A 127 21.12 17.62 16.54
CA PHE A 127 21.29 17.42 17.98
C PHE A 127 22.38 18.37 18.47
N LYS A 128 21.98 19.44 19.19
CA LYS A 128 22.86 20.56 19.56
C LYS A 128 23.67 21.08 18.35
N ASN A 129 25.00 20.92 18.39
CA ASN A 129 25.93 21.37 17.34
C ASN A 129 26.26 20.27 16.32
N SER A 130 25.73 19.06 16.51
CA SER A 130 25.89 17.95 15.59
C SER A 130 24.74 17.91 14.59
N MET A 131 25.05 17.55 13.34
CA MET A 131 24.09 17.46 12.25
C MET A 131 24.48 16.32 11.32
N CYS A 132 23.52 15.58 10.82
CA CYS A 132 23.70 14.65 9.70
C CYS A 132 22.42 14.62 8.86
N SER A 133 22.49 14.05 7.66
CA SER A 133 21.39 14.05 6.69
C SER A 133 20.88 12.65 6.34
N PHE A 134 19.60 12.57 5.96
CA PHE A 134 18.99 11.37 5.39
C PHE A 134 17.94 11.74 4.33
N THR A 135 17.58 10.80 3.47
CA THR A 135 16.54 10.99 2.45
C THR A 135 15.25 10.28 2.81
N LEU A 136 14.12 10.92 2.49
CA LEU A 136 12.78 10.37 2.66
C LEU A 136 12.04 10.41 1.32
N ASP A 137 11.51 9.25 0.91
CA ASP A 137 10.63 9.15 -0.25
C ASP A 137 9.18 9.38 0.16
N VAL A 138 8.54 10.31 -0.52
CA VAL A 138 7.10 10.62 -0.40
C VAL A 138 6.39 10.13 -1.64
N TYR A 139 5.42 9.24 -1.45
CA TYR A 139 4.66 8.59 -2.52
C TYR A 139 3.48 9.47 -2.95
N GLN A 140 3.17 9.44 -4.25
CA GLN A 140 1.99 10.09 -4.79
C GLN A 140 0.74 9.29 -4.42
N VAL A 141 -0.21 9.90 -3.72
CA VAL A 141 -1.52 9.27 -3.49
C VAL A 141 -2.36 9.40 -4.76
N VAL A 142 -2.82 8.26 -5.28
CA VAL A 142 -3.67 8.18 -6.46
C VAL A 142 -5.11 7.96 -6.00
N THR A 143 -5.94 8.96 -6.24
CA THR A 143 -7.40 8.89 -6.03
C THR A 143 -8.11 8.97 -7.36
N ALA A 144 -8.98 7.99 -7.64
CA ALA A 144 -9.92 8.05 -8.75
C ALA A 144 -11.35 8.26 -8.23
N THR A 145 -12.18 8.94 -9.01
CA THR A 145 -13.60 9.19 -8.70
C THR A 145 -14.52 8.08 -9.21
N GLY A 146 -14.02 7.21 -10.10
CA GLY A 146 -14.78 6.09 -10.62
C GLY A 146 -15.14 5.08 -9.53
N THR A 147 -16.30 4.45 -9.67
CA THR A 147 -16.79 3.44 -8.71
C THR A 147 -16.52 2.01 -9.16
N ASP A 148 -15.93 1.81 -10.33
CA ASP A 148 -15.73 0.50 -10.94
C ASP A 148 -14.30 -0.02 -10.70
N TYR A 149 -14.16 -1.26 -10.25
CA TYR A 149 -12.85 -1.91 -10.06
C TYR A 149 -12.17 -2.36 -11.35
N PHE A 150 -12.91 -2.44 -12.46
CA PHE A 150 -12.34 -2.75 -13.77
C PHE A 150 -13.11 -1.99 -14.88
N PRO A 151 -12.84 -0.69 -15.04
CA PRO A 151 -13.47 0.14 -16.07
C PRO A 151 -13.23 -0.43 -17.47
N THR A 152 -14.27 -0.44 -18.29
CA THR A 152 -14.22 -0.88 -19.70
C THR A 152 -14.62 0.23 -20.67
N THR A 153 -14.70 1.48 -20.18
CA THR A 153 -15.09 2.65 -20.97
C THR A 153 -14.16 2.83 -22.16
N ALA A 154 -14.74 3.05 -23.34
CA ALA A 154 -14.02 3.24 -24.59
C ALA A 154 -12.89 4.29 -24.47
N ASN A 155 -11.77 4.02 -25.14
CA ASN A 155 -10.56 4.85 -25.17
C ASN A 155 -9.85 5.03 -23.82
N SER A 156 -10.26 4.29 -22.77
CA SER A 156 -9.44 4.16 -21.56
C SER A 156 -8.21 3.31 -21.85
N TRP A 157 -7.09 3.61 -21.19
CA TRP A 157 -5.85 2.86 -21.38
C TRP A 157 -5.00 2.79 -20.11
N TRP A 158 -4.19 1.75 -20.05
CA TRP A 158 -3.28 1.44 -18.96
C TRP A 158 -1.92 1.03 -19.51
N ASN A 159 -0.87 1.70 -19.06
CA ASN A 159 0.52 1.38 -19.38
C ASN A 159 1.13 0.62 -18.22
N TYR A 160 1.60 -0.60 -18.47
CA TYR A 160 2.28 -1.43 -17.49
C TYR A 160 3.74 -1.66 -17.88
N ILE A 161 4.58 -1.90 -16.87
CA ILE A 161 5.96 -2.35 -17.03
C ILE A 161 6.14 -3.69 -16.34
N SER A 162 6.96 -4.57 -16.92
CA SER A 162 7.32 -5.85 -16.31
C SER A 162 7.94 -5.66 -14.93
N ASN A 163 7.60 -6.58 -14.03
CA ASN A 163 8.15 -6.71 -12.69
C ASN A 163 9.43 -7.57 -12.67
N ASP A 164 9.79 -8.21 -13.79
CA ASP A 164 10.99 -9.04 -13.89
C ASP A 164 12.26 -8.15 -13.87
N PRO A 165 13.15 -8.30 -12.86
CA PRO A 165 14.41 -7.56 -12.82
C PRO A 165 15.35 -7.88 -13.99
N ALA A 166 15.20 -9.04 -14.62
CA ALA A 166 15.95 -9.47 -15.80
C ALA A 166 15.31 -8.98 -17.11
N ALA A 167 14.04 -8.58 -17.09
CA ALA A 167 13.44 -7.92 -18.23
C ALA A 167 14.03 -6.51 -18.37
N GLY A 168 14.62 -6.23 -19.53
CA GLY A 168 15.10 -4.88 -19.83
C GLY A 168 13.95 -3.85 -19.74
N PRO A 169 14.26 -2.54 -19.68
CA PRO A 169 13.28 -1.45 -19.58
C PRO A 169 12.27 -1.34 -20.75
N ALA A 170 12.27 -2.29 -21.68
CA ALA A 170 11.46 -2.34 -22.89
C ALA A 170 10.25 -3.30 -22.81
N ASP A 171 10.11 -4.11 -21.76
CA ASP A 171 8.94 -4.99 -21.59
C ASP A 171 7.77 -4.21 -20.95
N THR A 172 7.15 -3.37 -21.77
CA THR A 172 5.94 -2.62 -21.39
C THR A 172 4.78 -3.03 -22.27
N VAL A 173 3.60 -3.09 -21.68
CA VAL A 173 2.33 -3.33 -22.39
C VAL A 173 1.38 -2.16 -22.17
N ARG A 174 0.78 -1.68 -23.26
CA ARG A 174 -0.34 -0.74 -23.21
C ARG A 174 -1.63 -1.50 -23.49
N SER A 175 -2.48 -1.59 -22.49
CA SER A 175 -3.83 -2.15 -22.63
C SER A 175 -4.84 -1.05 -22.92
N ILE A 176 -5.67 -1.20 -23.94
CA ILE A 176 -6.62 -0.18 -24.41
C ILE A 176 -8.03 -0.77 -24.49
N ALA A 177 -8.98 -0.17 -23.78
CA ALA A 177 -10.40 -0.47 -23.93
C ALA A 177 -10.91 0.10 -25.25
N THR A 178 -11.25 -0.75 -26.22
CA THR A 178 -11.55 -0.30 -27.59
C THR A 178 -12.93 0.33 -27.75
N GLY A 179 -13.85 0.10 -26.81
CA GLY A 179 -15.28 0.43 -26.97
C GLY A 179 -16.02 -0.50 -27.95
N THR A 180 -15.34 -1.53 -28.47
CA THR A 180 -15.96 -2.58 -29.27
C THR A 180 -16.36 -3.75 -28.38
N THR A 181 -17.50 -4.36 -28.68
CA THR A 181 -17.93 -5.62 -28.07
C THR A 181 -17.89 -6.75 -29.08
N LEU A 182 -17.45 -7.94 -28.66
CA LEU A 182 -17.51 -9.17 -29.47
C LEU A 182 -18.24 -10.28 -28.72
N THR A 183 -19.09 -11.01 -29.42
CA THR A 183 -19.77 -12.19 -28.87
C THR A 183 -18.89 -13.41 -29.07
N GLN A 184 -18.49 -14.06 -27.98
CA GLN A 184 -17.65 -15.25 -28.05
C GLN A 184 -18.50 -16.49 -28.33
N ALA A 185 -18.10 -17.28 -29.34
CA ALA A 185 -18.89 -18.43 -29.79
C ALA A 185 -19.06 -19.49 -28.69
N LEU A 186 -18.02 -19.71 -27.88
CA LEU A 186 -18.04 -20.71 -26.82
C LEU A 186 -19.05 -20.41 -25.71
N THR A 187 -19.23 -19.14 -25.36
CA THR A 187 -20.10 -18.73 -24.24
C THR A 187 -21.43 -18.13 -24.70
N GLY A 188 -21.52 -17.66 -25.94
CA GLY A 188 -22.66 -16.91 -26.48
C GLY A 188 -22.84 -15.52 -25.84
N LYS A 189 -21.85 -15.03 -25.08
CA LYS A 189 -21.92 -13.74 -24.35
C LYS A 189 -21.10 -12.67 -25.06
N ALA A 190 -21.51 -11.42 -24.91
CA ALA A 190 -20.76 -10.26 -25.40
C ALA A 190 -19.68 -9.84 -24.39
N TYR A 191 -18.48 -9.53 -24.89
CA TYR A 191 -17.33 -9.06 -24.13
C TYR A 191 -16.81 -7.75 -24.71
N ASP A 192 -16.51 -6.81 -23.83
CA ASP A 192 -15.70 -5.63 -24.13
C ASP A 192 -14.31 -6.08 -24.54
N VAL A 193 -13.84 -5.53 -25.66
CA VAL A 193 -12.58 -5.91 -26.28
C VAL A 193 -11.49 -4.95 -25.88
N PHE A 194 -10.40 -5.49 -25.36
CA PHE A 194 -9.17 -4.77 -25.07
C PHE A 194 -8.10 -5.14 -26.10
N ARG A 195 -7.20 -4.19 -26.36
CA ARG A 195 -6.04 -4.36 -27.24
C ARG A 195 -4.77 -4.08 -26.46
N ASP A 196 -3.89 -5.08 -26.43
CA ASP A 196 -2.63 -5.02 -25.70
C ASP A 196 -1.49 -4.79 -26.70
N VAL A 197 -0.78 -3.66 -26.55
CA VAL A 197 0.25 -3.20 -27.48
C VAL A 197 1.62 -3.21 -26.79
N TYR A 198 2.57 -3.96 -27.35
CA TYR A 198 3.93 -4.12 -26.82
C TYR A 198 4.96 -3.26 -27.56
N LEU A 199 5.98 -2.74 -26.86
CA LEU A 199 6.99 -1.82 -27.42
C LEU A 199 7.91 -2.45 -28.47
N THR A 200 8.16 -3.76 -28.41
CA THR A 200 9.14 -4.47 -29.24
C THR A 200 8.61 -4.94 -30.60
N GLY A 201 7.58 -4.28 -31.15
CA GLY A 201 7.26 -4.39 -32.58
C GLY A 201 5.82 -4.74 -32.94
N SER A 202 4.84 -3.94 -32.49
CA SER A 202 3.49 -3.92 -33.09
C SER A 202 2.64 -5.19 -32.93
N VAL A 203 3.01 -6.10 -32.02
CA VAL A 203 2.12 -7.23 -31.66
C VAL A 203 0.93 -6.66 -30.90
N VAL A 204 -0.26 -7.03 -31.35
CA VAL A 204 -1.53 -6.58 -30.80
C VAL A 204 -2.32 -7.82 -30.40
N ASP A 205 -2.30 -8.12 -29.10
CA ASP A 205 -3.14 -9.18 -28.54
C ASP A 205 -4.50 -8.64 -28.16
N SER A 206 -5.45 -9.56 -28.00
CA SER A 206 -6.83 -9.23 -27.66
C SER A 206 -7.22 -9.87 -26.34
N SER A 207 -7.67 -9.04 -25.41
CA SER A 207 -8.20 -9.47 -24.13
C SER A 207 -9.70 -9.19 -24.08
N TYR A 208 -10.48 -10.09 -23.48
CA TYR A 208 -11.94 -10.03 -23.51
C TYR A 208 -12.52 -10.02 -22.10
N TYR A 209 -13.27 -8.96 -21.79
CA TYR A 209 -13.83 -8.77 -20.46
C TYR A 209 -15.32 -8.51 -20.51
N ARG A 210 -16.05 -8.95 -19.49
CA ARG A 210 -17.43 -8.51 -19.29
C ARG A 210 -17.72 -8.40 -17.81
N LYS A 211 -18.83 -7.74 -17.49
CA LYS A 211 -19.26 -7.51 -16.11
C LYS A 211 -20.73 -7.83 -15.95
N THR A 212 -21.09 -8.31 -14.77
CA THR A 212 -22.45 -8.25 -14.23
C THR A 212 -22.39 -7.52 -12.89
N PRO A 213 -23.51 -7.10 -12.29
CA PRO A 213 -23.46 -6.41 -10.99
C PRO A 213 -22.64 -7.21 -9.95
N GLY A 214 -21.47 -6.66 -9.58
CA GLY A 214 -20.56 -7.24 -8.59
C GLY A 214 -19.60 -8.34 -9.08
N ASP A 215 -19.72 -8.83 -10.31
CA ASP A 215 -18.87 -9.93 -10.83
C ASP A 215 -18.18 -9.52 -12.14
N TYR A 216 -16.88 -9.78 -12.22
CA TYR A 216 -16.00 -9.41 -13.32
C TYR A 216 -15.42 -10.64 -14.00
N PHE A 217 -15.58 -10.73 -15.31
CA PHE A 217 -15.27 -11.92 -16.08
C PHE A 217 -14.20 -11.64 -17.12
N SER A 218 -13.31 -12.61 -17.29
CA SER A 218 -12.34 -12.66 -18.38
C SER A 218 -12.66 -13.87 -19.25
N PHE A 219 -12.40 -13.75 -20.55
CA PHE A 219 -12.46 -14.82 -21.51
C PHE A 219 -11.16 -14.86 -22.32
N GLY A 220 -10.63 -16.06 -22.52
CA GLY A 220 -9.43 -16.26 -23.32
C GLY A 220 -8.87 -17.65 -23.12
N ASP A 221 -7.70 -17.86 -23.70
CA ASP A 221 -6.89 -19.05 -23.47
C ASP A 221 -6.40 -19.08 -22.01
N LEU A 222 -6.33 -20.29 -21.45
CA LEU A 222 -5.84 -20.57 -20.10
C LEU A 222 -4.34 -20.92 -20.09
N ASP A 223 -3.69 -20.99 -21.27
CA ASP A 223 -2.24 -21.10 -21.45
C ASP A 223 -1.44 -20.01 -20.70
N VAL A 224 -2.03 -18.84 -20.50
CA VAL A 224 -1.55 -17.71 -19.68
C VAL A 224 -1.08 -18.15 -18.29
N PHE A 225 -1.56 -19.29 -17.78
CA PHE A 225 -1.19 -19.82 -16.47
C PHE A 225 -0.17 -20.97 -16.48
N GLY A 226 0.54 -21.21 -17.60
CA GLY A 226 1.79 -21.98 -17.62
C GLY A 226 1.71 -23.48 -17.98
N GLY A 227 0.78 -23.89 -18.83
CA GLY A 227 0.75 -25.24 -19.41
C GLY A 227 0.99 -25.22 -20.91
N THR A 228 1.98 -25.99 -21.39
CA THR A 228 2.21 -26.18 -22.84
C THR A 228 0.97 -26.81 -23.48
N ASP A 229 0.44 -26.16 -24.52
CA ASP A 229 -0.60 -26.67 -25.41
C ASP A 229 -1.94 -26.97 -24.70
N LEU A 230 -2.48 -25.92 -24.06
CA LEU A 230 -3.84 -25.91 -23.52
C LEU A 230 -4.77 -25.17 -24.49
N PRO A 231 -5.32 -25.79 -25.55
CA PRO A 231 -6.26 -25.11 -26.45
C PRO A 231 -7.64 -24.98 -25.79
N VAL A 232 -7.70 -24.46 -24.56
CA VAL A 232 -8.92 -24.35 -23.78
C VAL A 232 -9.21 -22.89 -23.52
N GLU A 233 -9.99 -22.33 -24.43
CA GLU A 233 -10.69 -21.09 -24.16
C GLU A 233 -11.72 -21.31 -23.04
N GLY A 234 -11.79 -20.36 -22.13
CA GLY A 234 -12.72 -20.43 -21.01
C GLY A 234 -13.10 -19.06 -20.50
N GLU A 235 -14.24 -19.00 -19.82
CA GLU A 235 -14.62 -17.84 -19.03
C GLU A 235 -14.39 -18.12 -17.54
N TRP A 236 -13.80 -17.16 -16.83
CA TRP A 236 -13.68 -17.20 -15.37
C TRP A 236 -14.03 -15.84 -14.75
N VAL A 237 -14.47 -15.87 -13.50
CA VAL A 237 -14.72 -14.67 -12.69
C VAL A 237 -13.42 -14.27 -12.01
N PHE A 238 -12.70 -13.28 -12.52
CA PHE A 238 -11.41 -12.87 -11.94
C PHE A 238 -11.56 -11.97 -10.71
N LEU A 239 -12.72 -11.33 -10.51
CA LEU A 239 -12.99 -10.49 -9.35
C LEU A 239 -14.48 -10.54 -8.98
N LYS A 240 -14.75 -10.60 -7.67
CA LYS A 240 -16.10 -10.46 -7.10
C LYS A 240 -16.11 -9.34 -6.06
N GLU A 241 -16.86 -8.27 -6.29
CA GLU A 241 -16.92 -7.10 -5.41
C GLU A 241 -17.70 -7.38 -4.12
N THR A 242 -18.73 -8.23 -4.18
CA THR A 242 -19.70 -8.43 -3.09
C THR A 242 -19.20 -9.37 -1.99
N VAL A 243 -18.14 -10.13 -2.24
CA VAL A 243 -17.62 -11.11 -1.26
C VAL A 243 -16.72 -10.44 -0.23
N ASN A 244 -16.56 -11.10 0.92
CA ASN A 244 -15.66 -10.68 1.99
C ASN A 244 -14.26 -11.29 1.80
N VAL A 245 -13.25 -10.68 2.44
CA VAL A 245 -11.89 -11.24 2.48
C VAL A 245 -11.94 -12.67 3.04
N GLY A 246 -11.18 -13.58 2.43
CA GLY A 246 -11.17 -15.02 2.72
C GLY A 246 -12.19 -15.84 1.92
N ALA A 247 -13.10 -15.20 1.18
CA ALA A 247 -13.99 -15.94 0.28
C ALA A 247 -13.23 -16.50 -0.93
N SER A 248 -13.54 -17.74 -1.31
CA SER A 248 -13.01 -18.38 -2.51
C SER A 248 -14.12 -18.82 -3.46
N TRP A 249 -13.82 -18.84 -4.76
CA TRP A 249 -14.70 -19.37 -5.80
C TRP A 249 -13.87 -20.03 -6.89
N ASN A 250 -14.48 -20.96 -7.62
CA ASN A 250 -13.80 -21.66 -8.71
C ASN A 250 -14.38 -21.26 -10.07
N SER A 251 -13.56 -21.37 -11.11
CA SER A 251 -14.03 -21.40 -12.50
C SER A 251 -14.81 -22.70 -12.78
N ALA A 252 -15.26 -22.85 -14.02
CA ALA A 252 -15.62 -24.15 -14.54
C ALA A 252 -14.41 -25.12 -14.52
N GLU A 253 -14.68 -26.42 -14.64
CA GLU A 253 -13.65 -27.42 -14.88
C GLU A 253 -13.36 -27.49 -16.39
N TYR A 254 -12.08 -27.51 -16.73
CA TYR A 254 -11.56 -27.57 -18.08
C TYR A 254 -10.76 -28.87 -18.27
N VAL A 255 -10.60 -29.31 -19.52
CA VAL A 255 -9.76 -30.47 -19.86
C VAL A 255 -8.42 -29.96 -20.36
N ALA A 256 -7.38 -30.11 -19.54
CA ALA A 256 -6.00 -29.73 -19.87
C ALA A 256 -5.18 -30.96 -20.30
N VAL A 257 -4.02 -30.74 -20.93
CA VAL A 257 -3.07 -31.81 -21.27
C VAL A 257 -1.77 -31.60 -20.49
N LEU A 258 -1.40 -32.58 -19.67
CA LEU A 258 -0.13 -32.58 -18.92
C LEU A 258 0.68 -33.82 -19.32
N ALA A 259 1.90 -33.60 -19.82
CA ALA A 259 2.78 -34.68 -20.31
C ALA A 259 2.07 -35.66 -21.27
N GLY A 260 1.20 -35.14 -22.15
CA GLY A 260 0.42 -35.92 -23.10
C GLY A 260 -0.79 -36.65 -22.52
N GLN A 261 -1.13 -36.45 -21.25
CA GLN A 261 -2.31 -37.05 -20.61
C GLN A 261 -3.40 -36.01 -20.35
N PRO A 262 -4.68 -36.33 -20.65
CA PRO A 262 -5.79 -35.45 -20.32
C PRO A 262 -6.00 -35.43 -18.80
N VAL A 263 -6.02 -34.23 -18.23
CA VAL A 263 -6.29 -33.96 -16.81
C VAL A 263 -7.42 -32.95 -16.68
N LYS A 264 -8.06 -32.89 -15.51
CA LYS A 264 -8.99 -31.80 -15.19
C LYS A 264 -8.23 -30.62 -14.61
N MET A 265 -8.58 -29.41 -15.03
CA MET A 265 -8.02 -28.16 -14.55
C MET A 265 -9.15 -27.24 -14.09
N ARG A 266 -8.90 -26.38 -13.12
CA ARG A 266 -9.74 -25.22 -12.80
C ARG A 266 -8.90 -24.10 -12.20
N LEU A 267 -9.43 -22.89 -12.24
CA LEU A 267 -8.90 -21.76 -11.50
C LEU A 267 -9.64 -21.66 -10.15
N LYS A 268 -8.89 -21.50 -9.08
CA LYS A 268 -9.38 -21.15 -7.75
C LYS A 268 -9.02 -19.70 -7.47
N MET A 269 -10.01 -18.85 -7.30
CA MET A 269 -9.83 -17.46 -6.92
C MET A 269 -10.12 -17.29 -5.44
N GLU A 270 -9.40 -16.39 -4.77
CA GLU A 270 -9.59 -16.03 -3.37
C GLU A 270 -9.43 -14.52 -3.21
N LEU A 271 -10.39 -13.87 -2.56
CA LEU A 271 -10.26 -12.47 -2.20
C LEU A 271 -9.41 -12.35 -0.94
N ILE A 272 -8.18 -11.87 -1.08
CA ILE A 272 -7.21 -11.77 0.03
C ILE A 272 -7.06 -10.35 0.59
N GLY A 273 -7.57 -9.34 -0.12
CA GLY A 273 -7.60 -7.95 0.35
C GLY A 273 -8.80 -7.19 -0.18
N LYS A 274 -9.38 -6.31 0.64
CA LYS A 274 -10.50 -5.44 0.27
C LYS A 274 -10.40 -4.12 1.02
N ASN A 275 -10.55 -3.01 0.29
CA ASN A 275 -10.44 -1.66 0.85
C ASN A 275 -9.07 -1.42 1.52
N VAL A 276 -8.01 -1.85 0.85
CA VAL A 276 -6.63 -1.67 1.32
C VAL A 276 -5.90 -0.61 0.49
N ASP A 277 -4.91 0.03 1.09
CA ASP A 277 -3.97 0.93 0.42
C ASP A 277 -2.76 0.10 -0.05
N VAL A 278 -2.35 0.27 -1.31
CA VAL A 278 -1.29 -0.53 -1.94
C VAL A 278 -0.28 0.37 -2.64
N ASN A 279 1.00 0.15 -2.34
CA ASN A 279 2.09 0.84 -3.01
C ASN A 279 2.44 0.13 -4.31
N VAL A 280 2.42 0.87 -5.42
CA VAL A 280 2.89 0.38 -6.73
C VAL A 280 3.83 1.42 -7.31
N GLY A 281 5.11 1.09 -7.39
CA GLY A 281 6.16 2.06 -7.72
C GLY A 281 6.19 3.19 -6.70
N ASN A 282 6.17 4.45 -7.17
CA ASN A 282 6.15 5.65 -6.33
C ASN A 282 4.72 6.16 -6.00
N LYS A 283 3.70 5.30 -6.15
CA LYS A 283 2.29 5.65 -5.98
C LYS A 283 1.64 4.81 -4.88
N ILE A 284 0.74 5.43 -4.12
CA ILE A 284 -0.19 4.76 -3.19
C ILE A 284 -1.56 4.74 -3.87
N PHE A 285 -2.08 3.56 -4.16
CA PHE A 285 -3.43 3.35 -4.65
C PHE A 285 -4.35 2.99 -3.49
N ARG A 286 -5.48 3.70 -3.37
CA ARG A 286 -6.48 3.46 -2.33
C ARG A 286 -7.63 2.59 -2.80
N ASN A 287 -8.40 2.07 -1.85
CA ASN A 287 -9.61 1.28 -2.11
C ASN A 287 -9.33 0.09 -3.03
N VAL A 288 -8.25 -0.65 -2.79
CA VAL A 288 -7.81 -1.75 -3.64
C VAL A 288 -8.47 -3.07 -3.19
N MET A 289 -8.82 -3.91 -4.16
CA MET A 289 -9.13 -5.33 -3.96
C MET A 289 -7.98 -6.18 -4.48
N GLN A 290 -7.59 -7.19 -3.71
CA GLN A 290 -6.50 -8.11 -4.05
C GLN A 290 -7.06 -9.52 -4.17
N VAL A 291 -6.84 -10.15 -5.31
CA VAL A 291 -7.30 -11.51 -5.61
C VAL A 291 -6.11 -12.40 -5.87
N ARG A 292 -6.05 -13.54 -5.20
CA ARG A 292 -5.16 -14.64 -5.55
C ARG A 292 -5.89 -15.59 -6.49
N THR A 293 -5.28 -15.90 -7.63
CA THR A 293 -5.75 -16.90 -8.59
C THR A 293 -4.76 -18.05 -8.62
N THR A 294 -5.22 -19.25 -8.27
CA THR A 294 -4.43 -20.47 -8.22
C THR A 294 -4.92 -21.45 -9.28
N VAL A 295 -4.02 -21.95 -10.11
CA VAL A 295 -4.31 -23.07 -11.01
C VAL A 295 -4.39 -24.34 -10.19
N GLN A 296 -5.44 -25.13 -10.36
CA GLN A 296 -5.58 -26.43 -9.74
C GLN A 296 -5.74 -27.53 -10.78
N PHE A 297 -5.06 -28.65 -10.59
CA PHE A 297 -5.18 -29.84 -11.43
C PHE A 297 -5.73 -31.03 -10.64
N GLN A 298 -6.54 -31.84 -11.30
CA GLN A 298 -6.94 -33.17 -10.86
C GLN A 298 -6.35 -34.18 -11.86
N LEU A 299 -5.31 -34.89 -11.42
CA LEU A 299 -4.50 -35.78 -12.27
C LEU A 299 -5.20 -37.10 -12.61
N THR A 300 -6.12 -37.55 -11.76
CA THR A 300 -6.97 -38.73 -12.00
C THR A 300 -8.37 -38.46 -11.46
N ALA A 301 -9.39 -39.18 -11.97
CA ALA A 301 -10.77 -38.99 -11.52
C ALA A 301 -10.99 -39.23 -10.01
N ALA A 302 -10.12 -40.03 -9.37
CA ALA A 302 -10.17 -40.32 -7.94
C ALA A 302 -9.30 -39.37 -7.08
N ALA A 303 -8.41 -38.58 -7.70
CA ALA A 303 -7.54 -37.65 -6.99
C ALA A 303 -8.29 -36.35 -6.62
N PRO A 304 -7.93 -35.66 -5.53
CA PRO A 304 -8.40 -34.29 -5.31
C PRO A 304 -7.75 -33.31 -6.30
N PHE A 305 -8.33 -32.12 -6.41
CA PHE A 305 -7.66 -30.99 -7.06
C PHE A 305 -6.48 -30.52 -6.18
N THR A 306 -5.31 -30.34 -6.79
CA THR A 306 -4.09 -29.87 -6.14
C THR A 306 -3.65 -28.53 -6.72
N ASP A 307 -3.20 -27.62 -5.85
CA ASP A 307 -2.67 -26.32 -6.24
C ASP A 307 -1.37 -26.47 -7.05
N SER A 308 -1.21 -25.62 -8.05
CA SER A 308 -0.02 -25.45 -8.86
C SER A 308 0.46 -24.00 -8.73
N LEU A 309 0.64 -23.28 -9.84
CA LEU A 309 0.98 -21.88 -9.86
C LEU A 309 -0.15 -21.02 -9.26
N SER A 310 0.24 -20.00 -8.51
CA SER A 310 -0.66 -18.92 -8.09
C SER A 310 -0.17 -17.59 -8.63
N LEU A 311 -1.07 -16.66 -8.89
CA LEU A 311 -0.76 -15.26 -9.12
C LEU A 311 -1.66 -14.39 -8.26
N GLU A 312 -1.19 -13.19 -7.96
CA GLU A 312 -1.95 -12.18 -7.24
C GLU A 312 -2.18 -10.98 -8.15
N SER A 313 -3.39 -10.43 -8.11
CA SER A 313 -3.82 -9.29 -8.90
C SER A 313 -4.45 -8.25 -7.99
N TRP A 314 -4.15 -6.97 -8.26
CA TRP A 314 -4.63 -5.84 -7.48
C TRP A 314 -5.47 -4.92 -8.35
N TYR A 315 -6.68 -4.62 -7.91
CA TYR A 315 -7.65 -3.80 -8.64
C TYR A 315 -7.99 -2.57 -7.80
N ALA A 316 -7.64 -1.38 -8.27
CA ALA A 316 -7.98 -0.13 -7.60
C ALA A 316 -9.32 0.41 -8.12
N LYS A 317 -10.19 0.82 -7.19
CA LYS A 317 -11.52 1.36 -7.53
C LYS A 317 -11.38 2.64 -8.36
N GLY A 318 -12.11 2.69 -9.48
CA GLY A 318 -12.08 3.77 -10.46
C GLY A 318 -10.87 3.75 -11.39
N ILE A 319 -9.99 2.77 -11.28
CA ILE A 319 -8.75 2.69 -12.05
C ILE A 319 -8.70 1.40 -12.84
N GLY A 320 -8.82 0.23 -12.21
CA GLY A 320 -8.60 -1.06 -12.88
C GLY A 320 -7.48 -1.86 -12.24
N LEU A 321 -6.91 -2.79 -13.02
CA LEU A 321 -5.73 -3.56 -12.62
C LEU A 321 -4.54 -2.62 -12.42
N ILE A 322 -3.92 -2.64 -11.23
CA ILE A 322 -2.75 -1.80 -10.90
C ILE A 322 -1.47 -2.61 -10.76
N ASN A 323 -1.59 -3.90 -10.50
CA ASN A 323 -0.45 -4.80 -10.35
C ASN A 323 -0.91 -6.24 -10.58
N VAL A 324 -0.03 -7.08 -11.11
CA VAL A 324 -0.15 -8.53 -11.14
C VAL A 324 1.22 -9.14 -10.88
N MET A 325 1.28 -10.19 -10.06
CA MET A 325 2.53 -10.84 -9.67
C MET A 325 2.34 -12.34 -9.50
N ALA A 326 3.21 -13.13 -10.14
CA ALA A 326 3.39 -14.55 -9.87
C ALA A 326 4.66 -14.79 -9.00
N PRO A 327 4.67 -15.81 -8.13
CA PRO A 327 5.87 -16.29 -7.47
C PRO A 327 6.93 -16.75 -8.48
N SER A 328 8.19 -16.71 -8.06
CA SER A 328 9.41 -16.98 -8.84
C SER A 328 9.28 -18.09 -9.93
N PRO A 329 9.81 -17.85 -11.16
CA PRO A 329 10.46 -16.61 -11.61
C PRO A 329 9.42 -15.48 -11.67
N TYR A 330 9.77 -14.30 -11.17
CA TYR A 330 8.83 -13.20 -10.95
C TYR A 330 8.28 -12.67 -12.27
N TYR A 331 7.20 -13.26 -12.76
CA TYR A 331 6.45 -12.75 -13.90
C TYR A 331 5.29 -11.89 -13.39
N GLY A 332 5.22 -10.66 -13.86
CA GLY A 332 4.18 -9.74 -13.41
C GLY A 332 4.31 -8.39 -14.09
N TYR A 333 3.26 -7.59 -13.99
CA TYR A 333 3.19 -6.25 -14.57
C TYR A 333 2.68 -5.29 -13.51
N ARG A 334 3.29 -4.11 -13.43
CA ARG A 334 2.84 -3.02 -12.56
C ARG A 334 2.47 -1.78 -13.35
N LEU A 335 1.41 -1.11 -12.92
CA LEU A 335 0.88 0.07 -13.60
C LEU A 335 1.84 1.26 -13.45
N GLN A 336 2.17 1.89 -14.57
CA GLN A 336 2.97 3.11 -14.64
C GLN A 336 2.09 4.34 -14.84
N GLN A 337 1.16 4.29 -15.80
CA GLN A 337 0.31 5.40 -16.20
C GLN A 337 -1.04 4.87 -16.67
N PHE A 338 -2.08 5.69 -16.57
CA PHE A 338 -3.42 5.32 -17.04
C PHE A 338 -4.24 6.55 -17.38
N VAL A 339 -5.27 6.34 -18.19
CA VAL A 339 -6.42 7.25 -18.38
C VAL A 339 -7.67 6.39 -18.35
N VAL A 340 -8.63 6.78 -17.52
CA VAL A 340 -9.98 6.19 -17.49
C VAL A 340 -10.96 7.30 -17.85
N ASN A 341 -11.75 7.10 -18.91
CA ASN A 341 -12.72 8.07 -19.41
C ASN A 341 -14.11 7.89 -18.79
#